data_AF-A0A086ZHW1-F1
#
_entry.id   AF-A0A086ZHW1-F1
#
_cell.length_a   1.000
_cell.length_b   1.000
_cell.length_c   1.000
_cell.angle_alpha   90.00
_cell.angle_beta   90.00
_cell.angle_gamma   90.00
#
_symmetry.space_group_name_H-M   'P 1'
#
loop_
_entity.id
_entity.type
_entity.pdbx_description
1 polymer ?
#
loop_
_entity_poly.entity_id
_entity_poly.type
_entity_poly.pdbx_seq_one_letter_code
_entity_poly.pdbx_strand_id
1 'polypeptide(L)' 'MFATIILGKDPQSDATLQDLSKDGRKPRVVPAHSDEAGRLLAAHGLTAVPAVITDHGVWIGYRPDLIQGLLDDARGRA' A
#
# COMPACT_ATOMS: atom_id res chain seq x y z
N MET A 1 -9.54 -6.10 -6.18
CA MET A 1 -8.18 -5.78 -5.70
C MET A 1 -8.34 -4.68 -4.65
N PHE A 2 -7.81 -4.84 -3.43
CA PHE A 2 -8.14 -3.95 -2.30
C PHE A 2 -7.10 -2.83 -2.07
N ALA A 3 -5.86 -3.02 -2.52
CA ALA A 3 -4.78 -2.04 -2.43
C ALA A 3 -3.71 -2.27 -3.50
N THR A 4 -3.18 -1.18 -4.06
CA THR A 4 -1.87 -1.14 -4.74
C THR A 4 -0.84 -0.60 -3.78
N ILE A 5 0.32 -1.24 -3.67
CA ILE A 5 1.42 -0.75 -2.86
C ILE A 5 2.67 -0.61 -3.71
N ILE A 6 3.32 0.53 -3.60
CA ILE A 6 4.63 0.78 -4.19
C ILE A 6 5.67 0.60 -3.09
N LEU A 7 6.57 -0.37 -3.26
CA LEU A 7 7.54 -0.75 -2.23
C LEU A 7 8.97 -0.44 -2.65
N GLY A 8 9.71 0.19 -1.74
CA GLY A 8 11.16 0.32 -1.78
C GLY A 8 11.86 -0.90 -1.17
N LYS A 9 13.20 -0.81 -1.08
CA LYS A 9 14.03 -1.77 -0.32
C LYS A 9 14.38 -1.14 1.03
N ASP A 10 13.42 -1.07 1.93
CA ASP A 10 13.54 -0.44 3.23
C ASP A 10 12.64 -1.12 4.28
N PRO A 11 12.95 -1.00 5.59
CA PRO A 11 12.17 -1.67 6.63
C PRO A 11 10.70 -1.27 6.71
N GLN A 12 10.34 -0.05 6.28
CA GLN A 12 8.93 0.37 6.29
C GLN A 12 8.14 -0.31 5.18
N SER A 13 8.76 -0.50 4.01
CA SER A 13 8.20 -1.26 2.90
C SER A 13 7.90 -2.71 3.31
N ASP A 14 8.84 -3.36 3.98
CA ASP A 14 8.67 -4.74 4.47
C ASP A 14 7.53 -4.83 5.51
N ALA A 15 7.50 -3.92 6.48
CA ALA A 15 6.44 -3.86 7.50
C ALA A 15 5.05 -3.60 6.90
N THR A 16 4.97 -2.69 5.91
CA THR A 16 3.72 -2.37 5.22
C THR A 16 3.17 -3.57 4.47
N LEU A 17 4.04 -4.30 3.76
CA LEU A 17 3.65 -5.50 3.03
C LEU A 17 3.22 -6.63 3.97
N GLN A 18 3.98 -6.85 5.05
CA GLN A 18 3.68 -7.87 6.05
C GLN A 18 2.29 -7.64 6.64
N ASP A 19 1.99 -6.40 7.05
CA ASP A 19 0.73 -6.07 7.70
C ASP A 19 -0.45 -6.13 6.75
N LEU A 20 -0.33 -5.62 5.52
CA LEU A 20 -1.39 -5.70 4.52
C LEU A 20 -1.67 -7.14 4.06
N SER A 21 -0.74 -8.07 4.30
CA SER A 21 -0.88 -9.49 3.96
C SER A 21 -1.43 -10.36 5.10
N LYS A 22 -1.63 -9.81 6.31
CA LYS A 22 -2.04 -10.58 7.51
C LYS A 22 -3.36 -11.33 7.35
N ASP A 23 -4.29 -10.80 6.57
CA ASP A 23 -5.62 -11.41 6.33
C ASP A 23 -5.63 -12.37 5.13
N GLY A 24 -4.48 -12.81 4.62
CA GLY A 24 -4.36 -13.71 3.46
C GLY A 24 -4.68 -13.06 2.11
N ARG A 25 -5.14 -11.81 2.11
CA ARG A 25 -5.33 -10.99 0.92
C ARG A 25 -3.99 -10.43 0.46
N LYS A 26 -3.70 -10.57 -0.83
CA LYS A 26 -2.47 -10.04 -1.41
C LYS A 26 -2.73 -8.69 -2.07
N PRO A 27 -2.11 -7.60 -1.59
CA PRO A 27 -2.13 -6.34 -2.31
C PRO A 27 -1.36 -6.50 -3.62
N ARG A 28 -1.64 -5.64 -4.60
CA ARG A 28 -0.80 -5.56 -5.79
C ARG A 28 0.49 -4.84 -5.42
N VAL A 29 1.62 -5.51 -5.58
CA VAL A 29 2.93 -4.91 -5.29
C VAL A 29 3.53 -4.38 -6.58
N VAL A 30 3.94 -3.11 -6.56
CA VAL A 30 4.66 -2.44 -7.63
C VAL A 30 6.05 -2.07 -7.11
N PRO A 31 7.15 -2.52 -7.77
CA PRO A 31 8.49 -2.14 -7.35
C PRO A 31 8.76 -0.65 -7.56
N ALA A 32 9.30 0.05 -6.56
CA ALA A 32 9.53 1.50 -6.60
C ALA A 32 10.41 2.00 -7.77
N HIS A 33 11.27 1.14 -8.33
CA HIS A 33 12.16 1.46 -9.44
C HIS A 33 11.53 1.24 -10.83
N SER A 34 10.27 0.83 -10.90
CA SER A 34 9.57 0.61 -12.17
C SER A 34 8.98 1.91 -12.72
N ASP A 35 8.86 2.01 -14.05
CA ASP A 35 8.16 3.12 -14.71
C ASP A 35 6.71 3.26 -14.22
N GLU A 36 6.09 2.12 -13.88
CA GLU A 36 4.75 2.11 -13.32
C GLU A 36 4.69 2.80 -11.95
N ALA A 37 5.66 2.55 -11.07
CA ALA A 37 5.73 3.25 -9.79
C ALA A 37 5.82 4.76 -9.97
N GLY A 38 6.67 5.23 -10.89
CA GLY A 38 6.79 6.66 -11.21
C GLY A 38 5.46 7.26 -11.67
N ARG A 39 4.73 6.57 -12.56
CA ARG A 39 3.41 7.01 -13.03
C ARG A 39 2.37 7.04 -11.91
N LEU A 40 2.32 6.01 -11.06
CA LEU A 40 1.37 5.94 -9.95
C LEU A 40 1.65 7.00 -8.88
N LEU A 41 2.92 7.19 -8.51
CA LEU A 41 3.32 8.25 -7.57
C LEU A 41 2.93 9.63 -8.11
N ALA A 42 3.24 9.92 -9.38
CA ALA A 42 2.89 11.18 -10.01
C ALA A 42 1.37 11.41 -10.11
N ALA A 43 0.60 10.37 -10.48
CA ALA A 43 -0.85 10.45 -10.59
C ALA A 43 -1.55 10.77 -9.26
N HIS A 44 -0.95 10.36 -8.14
CA HIS A 44 -1.49 10.58 -6.80
C HIS A 44 -0.75 11.68 -6.02
N GLY A 45 0.18 12.42 -6.64
CA GLY A 45 0.96 13.48 -5.99
C GLY A 45 1.86 13.00 -4.84
N LEU A 46 2.27 11.73 -4.87
CA LEU A 46 3.08 11.10 -3.84
C LEU A 46 4.57 11.21 -4.18
N THR A 47 5.41 11.42 -3.17
CA THR A 47 6.85 11.70 -3.37
C THR A 47 7.79 10.69 -2.71
N ALA A 48 7.25 9.71 -1.98
CA ALA A 48 8.05 8.72 -1.26
C ALA A 48 7.34 7.35 -1.17
N VAL A 49 8.09 6.35 -0.74
CA VAL A 49 7.66 4.96 -0.55
C VAL A 49 7.93 4.52 0.91
N PRO A 50 7.23 3.49 1.44
CA PRO A 50 6.12 2.78 0.80
C PRO A 50 4.92 3.69 0.55
N ALA A 51 4.26 3.53 -0.60
CA ALA A 51 3.03 4.26 -0.91
C ALA A 51 1.90 3.26 -1.08
N VAL A 52 0.77 3.50 -0.43
CA VAL A 52 -0.42 2.64 -0.52
C VAL A 52 -1.53 3.43 -1.18
N ILE A 53 -2.15 2.83 -2.20
CA ILE A 53 -3.24 3.39 -2.99
C ILE A 53 -4.41 2.42 -2.90
N THR A 54 -5.54 2.92 -2.41
CA THR A 54 -6.77 2.15 -2.23
C THR A 54 -7.97 2.95 -2.72
N ASP A 55 -9.13 2.31 -2.79
CA ASP A 55 -10.40 3.01 -3.09
C ASP A 55 -10.80 4.01 -1.99
N HIS A 56 -10.24 3.87 -0.78
CA HIS A 56 -10.55 4.70 0.40
C HIS A 56 -9.59 5.87 0.59
N GLY A 57 -8.52 5.92 -0.20
CA GLY A 57 -7.50 6.95 -0.09
C GLY A 57 -6.09 6.45 -0.38
N VAL A 58 -5.16 7.39 -0.30
CA VAL A 58 -3.74 7.19 -0.55
C VAL A 58 -2.92 7.68 0.64
N TRP A 59 -1.83 7.00 0.95
CA TRP A 59 -0.87 7.47 1.97
C TRP A 59 0.55 6.99 1.68
N ILE A 60 1.50 7.61 2.38
CA ILE A 60 2.93 7.30 2.34
C ILE A 60 3.38 6.82 3.72
N GLY A 61 4.38 5.94 3.72
CA GLY A 61 5.03 5.43 4.91
C GLY A 61 4.27 4.29 5.55
N TYR A 62 4.93 3.64 6.51
CA TYR A 62 4.29 2.62 7.32
C TYR A 62 3.27 3.26 8.29
N ARG A 63 1.99 2.91 8.11
CA ARG A 63 0.84 3.47 8.83
C ARG A 63 -0.05 2.33 9.36
N PRO A 64 0.30 1.71 10.50
CA PRO A 64 -0.44 0.56 11.03
C PRO A 64 -1.91 0.88 11.34
N ASP A 65 -2.20 2.12 11.73
CA ASP A 65 -3.55 2.62 11.96
C ASP A 65 -4.43 2.56 10.69
N LEU A 66 -3.90 3.04 9.57
CA LEU A 66 -4.62 3.03 8.29
C LEU A 66 -4.70 1.61 7.70
N ILE A 67 -3.65 0.80 7.88
CA ILE A 67 -3.64 -0.59 7.44
C ILE A 67 -4.71 -1.39 8.20
N GLN A 68 -4.78 -1.25 9.52
CA GLN A 68 -5.79 -1.94 10.32
C GLN A 68 -7.21 -1.53 9.90
N GLY A 69 -7.46 -0.23 9.74
CA GLY A 69 -8.76 0.27 9.27
C GLY A 69 -9.16 -0.27 7.90
N LEU A 70 -8.22 -0.36 6.96
CA LEU A 70 -8.45 -0.97 5.64
C LEU A 70 -8.80 -2.46 5.75
N LEU A 71 -8.07 -3.20 6.59
CA LEU A 71 -8.31 -4.63 6.78
C LEU A 71 -9.69 -4.89 7.40
N ASP A 72 -10.09 -4.08 8.38
CA ASP A 72 -11.38 -4.19 9.06
C ASP A 72 -12.57 -3.83 8.13
N ASP A 73 -12.50 -2.73 7.36
CA ASP A 73 -13.55 -2.40 6.37
C ASP A 73 -13.71 -3.52 5.35
N ALA A 74 -12.58 -4.02 4.83
CA ALA A 74 -12.60 -5.07 3.85
C ALA A 74 -13.06 -6.42 4.44
N ARG A 75 -13.08 -6.60 5.77
CA ARG A 75 -13.63 -7.79 6.45
C ARG A 75 -15.13 -7.64 6.75
N GLY A 76 -15.60 -6.44 7.04
CA GLY A 76 -17.02 -6.14 7.27
C GLY A 76 -17.90 -6.15 6.00
N ARG A 77 -17.28 -6.16 4.82
CA ARG A 77 -17.95 -6.29 3.50
C ARG A 77 -18.00 -7.73 2.95
N ALA A 78 -17.57 -8.71 3.74
CA ALA A 78 -17.58 -10.14 3.37
C ALA A 78 -18.93 -10.80 3.68
#